data_AF-A0A964DBL1-F1
#
_entry.id   AF-A0A964DBL1-F1
#
_cell.length_a   1.000
_cell.length_b   1.000
_cell.length_c   1.000
_cell.angle_alpha   90.00
_cell.angle_beta   90.00
_cell.angle_gamma   90.00
#
_symmetry.space_group_name_H-M   'P 1'
#
loop_
_entity.id
_entity.type
_entity.pdbx_description
1 polymer ?
#
loop_
_entity_poly.entity_id
_entity_poly.type
_entity_poly.pdbx_seq_one_letter_code
_entity_poly.pdbx_strand_id
1 'polypeptide(L)'
;MNISIEERLGLVSFEVDKERHIKVDTSLCSECDEKTCLYFCPAKRFTLEDGKIKHDYEGCIECGSCKFACPKGVVDFNYPRGGYGVYYKYG
;
A
#
# COMPACT_ATOMS: atom_id res chain seq x y z
N MET A 1 -20.99 -13.79 5.90
CA MET A 1 -20.31 -13.56 4.61
C MET A 1 -18.92 -13.04 4.90
N ASN A 2 -17.87 -13.69 4.37
CA ASN A 2 -16.52 -13.17 4.46
C ASN A 2 -16.21 -12.51 3.10
N ILE A 3 -16.28 -11.19 3.05
CA ILE A 3 -15.97 -10.40 1.85
C ILE A 3 -14.46 -10.18 1.73
N SER A 4 -13.94 -10.14 0.50
CA SER A 4 -12.53 -9.91 0.20
C SER A 4 -12.10 -8.48 0.56
N ILE A 5 -10.79 -8.22 0.55
CA ILE A 5 -10.28 -6.87 0.81
C ILE A 5 -10.63 -5.95 -0.37
N GLU A 6 -10.60 -6.47 -1.60
CA GLU A 6 -10.96 -5.75 -2.81
C GLU A 6 -12.43 -5.32 -2.78
N GLU A 7 -13.34 -6.20 -2.33
CA GLU A 7 -14.75 -5.88 -2.14
C GLU A 7 -14.96 -4.79 -1.08
N ARG A 8 -14.18 -4.82 0.02
CA ARG A 8 -14.22 -3.78 1.06
C ARG A 8 -13.72 -2.44 0.55
N LEU A 9 -12.60 -2.43 -0.20
CA LEU A 9 -12.06 -1.20 -0.79
C LEU A 9 -13.03 -0.61 -1.83
N GLY A 10 -13.83 -1.45 -2.50
CA GLY A 10 -14.89 -1.00 -3.39
C GLY A 10 -16.04 -0.22 -2.72
N LEU A 11 -16.11 -0.20 -1.38
CA LEU A 11 -17.09 0.58 -0.62
C LEU A 11 -16.67 2.04 -0.38
N VAL A 12 -15.39 2.36 -0.61
CA VAL A 12 -14.86 3.72 -0.54
C VAL A 12 -14.44 4.20 -1.94
N SER A 13 -14.35 5.51 -2.11
CA SER A 13 -13.95 6.10 -3.40
C SER A 13 -12.48 6.50 -3.37
N PHE A 14 -11.84 6.53 -4.53
CA PHE A 14 -10.45 6.95 -4.68
C PHE A 14 -10.34 7.92 -5.85
N GLU A 15 -9.54 8.96 -5.70
CA GLU A 15 -9.03 9.77 -6.82
C GLU A 15 -7.54 9.52 -6.94
N VAL A 16 -7.13 8.74 -7.95
CA VAL A 16 -5.75 8.29 -8.07
C VAL A 16 -4.90 9.36 -8.76
N ASP A 17 -3.85 9.82 -8.08
CA ASP A 17 -2.89 10.76 -8.66
C ASP A 17 -1.99 10.05 -9.68
N LYS A 18 -1.53 10.79 -10.70
CA LYS A 18 -0.50 10.32 -11.64
C LYS A 18 0.85 10.13 -10.94
N GLU A 19 1.12 10.92 -9.90
CA GLU A 19 2.32 10.78 -9.09
C GLU A 19 2.10 9.80 -7.93
N ARG A 20 3.01 8.83 -7.80
CA ARG A 20 2.97 7.86 -6.69
C ARG A 20 3.40 8.55 -5.40
N HIS A 21 2.47 8.66 -4.46
CA HIS A 21 2.75 9.18 -3.11
C HIS A 21 3.58 8.21 -2.24
N ILE A 22 3.68 6.94 -2.66
CA ILE A 22 4.55 5.94 -2.03
C ILE A 22 5.53 5.40 -3.07
N LYS A 23 6.82 5.48 -2.74
CA LYS A 23 7.91 4.87 -3.51
C LYS A 23 8.55 3.77 -2.67
N VAL A 24 8.76 2.60 -3.28
CA VAL A 24 9.35 1.43 -2.63
C VAL A 24 10.54 1.00 -3.46
N ASP A 25 11.74 1.03 -2.87
CA ASP A 25 12.91 0.45 -3.52
C ASP A 25 12.91 -1.07 -3.33
N THR A 26 12.31 -1.77 -4.30
CA THR A 26 12.16 -3.23 -4.24
C THR A 26 13.45 -3.98 -4.55
N SER A 27 14.52 -3.30 -4.99
CA SER A 27 15.82 -3.93 -5.26
C SER A 27 16.46 -4.51 -3.99
N LEU A 28 16.15 -3.90 -2.83
CA LEU A 28 16.61 -4.31 -1.50
C LEU A 28 15.69 -5.34 -0.82
N CYS A 29 14.58 -5.72 -1.46
CA CYS A 29 13.61 -6.69 -0.92
C CYS A 29 14.00 -8.16 -1.16
N SER A 30 14.98 -8.44 -2.03
CA SER A 30 15.47 -9.80 -2.31
C SER A 30 16.04 -10.48 -1.07
N GLU A 31 16.75 -9.71 -0.23
CA GLU A 31 17.40 -10.15 1.02
C GLU A 31 16.52 -9.94 2.27
N CYS A 32 15.22 -9.72 2.08
CA CYS A 32 14.25 -9.55 3.17
C CYS A 32 13.52 -10.87 3.39
N ASP A 33 13.90 -11.61 4.43
CA ASP A 33 13.29 -12.91 4.73
C ASP A 33 11.91 -12.76 5.37
N GLU A 34 11.71 -11.70 6.17
CA GLU A 34 10.49 -11.51 6.96
C GLU A 34 9.30 -11.10 6.09
N LYS A 35 9.54 -10.38 4.99
CA LYS A 35 8.55 -9.87 4.03
C LYS A 35 7.25 -9.38 4.71
N THR A 36 7.38 -8.66 5.82
CA THR A 36 6.25 -8.21 6.67
C THR A 36 5.24 -7.37 5.91
N CYS A 37 5.64 -6.75 4.80
CA CYS A 37 4.79 -5.99 3.88
C CYS A 37 3.62 -6.77 3.30
N LEU A 38 3.75 -8.10 3.16
CA LEU A 38 2.67 -8.97 2.72
C LEU A 38 1.52 -9.07 3.74
N TYR A 39 1.73 -8.61 4.99
CA TYR A 39 0.80 -8.82 6.09
C TYR A 39 0.35 -7.52 6.77
N PHE A 40 1.24 -6.54 6.94
CA PHE A 40 0.89 -5.32 7.70
C PHE A 40 -0.08 -4.41 6.94
N CYS A 41 -0.15 -4.51 5.60
CA CYS A 41 -0.91 -3.56 4.80
C CYS A 41 -2.40 -3.92 4.86
N PRO A 42 -3.26 -3.09 5.49
CA PRO A 42 -4.69 -3.40 5.63
C PRO A 42 -5.41 -3.46 4.28
N ALA A 43 -4.90 -2.72 3.29
CA ALA A 43 -5.42 -2.71 1.92
C ALA A 43 -4.77 -3.77 1.02
N LYS A 44 -3.85 -4.61 1.54
CA LYS A 44 -3.10 -5.64 0.79
C LYS A 44 -2.44 -5.11 -0.50
N ARG A 45 -1.76 -3.98 -0.40
CA ARG A 45 -1.09 -3.32 -1.53
C ARG A 45 0.31 -3.84 -1.85
N PHE A 46 0.79 -4.84 -1.12
CA PHE A 46 2.04 -5.52 -1.42
C PHE A 46 1.75 -6.96 -1.82
N THR A 47 2.27 -7.39 -2.96
CA THR A 47 2.15 -8.76 -3.48
C THR A 47 3.53 -9.34 -3.72
N LEU A 48 3.60 -10.68 -3.76
CA LEU A 48 4.79 -11.41 -4.17
C LEU A 48 4.49 -12.06 -5.53
N GLU A 49 5.17 -11.58 -6.57
CA GLU A 49 5.03 -12.07 -7.93
C GLU A 49 6.40 -12.43 -8.47
N ASP A 50 6.57 -13.67 -8.95
CA ASP A 50 7.85 -14.20 -9.44
C ASP A 50 9.02 -14.00 -8.46
N GLY A 51 8.74 -14.16 -7.16
CA GLY A 51 9.72 -13.98 -6.09
C GLY A 51 10.10 -12.53 -5.78
N LYS A 52 9.47 -11.55 -6.44
CA LYS A 52 9.71 -10.12 -6.24
C LYS A 52 8.52 -9.44 -5.58
N ILE A 53 8.81 -8.53 -4.66
CA ILE A 53 7.79 -7.68 -4.06
C ILE A 53 7.31 -6.67 -5.11
N LYS A 54 6.00 -6.61 -5.32
CA LYS A 54 5.32 -5.52 -6.02
C LYS A 54 4.51 -4.70 -5.04
N HIS A 55 4.30 -3.44 -5.38
CA HIS A 55 3.51 -2.50 -4.60
C HIS A 55 2.60 -1.69 -5.52
N ASP A 56 1.31 -1.67 -5.23
CA ASP A 56 0.26 -0.94 -5.97
C ASP A 56 -0.35 0.13 -5.05
N TYR A 57 -0.26 1.40 -5.42
CA TYR A 57 -0.58 2.52 -4.53
C TYR A 57 -2.01 3.04 -4.70
N GLU A 58 -2.69 2.61 -5.78
CA GLU A 58 -4.00 3.09 -6.20
C GLU A 58 -5.13 2.76 -5.21
N GLY A 59 -4.94 1.70 -4.41
CA GLY A 59 -5.85 1.33 -3.32
C GLY A 59 -5.29 1.66 -1.93
N CYS A 60 -4.31 2.56 -1.82
CA CYS A 60 -3.75 2.99 -0.55
C CYS A 60 -4.81 3.76 0.26
N ILE A 61 -4.99 3.36 1.51
CA ILE A 61 -5.93 4.00 2.45
C ILE A 61 -5.22 4.96 3.43
N GLU A 62 -4.01 5.42 3.07
CA GLU A 62 -3.27 6.48 3.78
C GLU A 62 -2.95 6.20 5.26
N CYS A 63 -3.00 4.94 5.69
CA CYS A 63 -2.75 4.55 7.08
C CYS A 63 -1.30 4.73 7.57
N GLY A 64 -0.33 4.83 6.65
CA GLY A 64 1.09 5.02 6.98
C GLY A 64 1.84 3.80 7.55
N SER A 65 1.18 2.66 7.79
CA SER A 65 1.83 1.47 8.40
C SER A 65 3.09 1.02 7.67
N CYS A 66 3.11 1.12 6.34
CA CYS A 66 4.25 0.71 5.52
C CYS A 66 5.54 1.49 5.83
N LYS A 67 5.42 2.74 6.25
CA LYS A 67 6.56 3.59 6.62
C LYS A 67 7.33 3.05 7.81
N PHE A 68 6.63 2.42 8.76
CA PHE A 68 7.21 2.00 10.04
C PHE A 68 7.41 0.50 10.15
N ALA A 69 6.60 -0.30 9.45
CA ALA A 69 6.61 -1.76 9.58
C ALA A 69 7.59 -2.47 8.63
N CYS A 70 8.18 -1.76 7.65
CA CYS A 70 9.18 -2.34 6.77
C CYS A 70 10.57 -2.34 7.45
N PRO A 71 11.16 -3.50 7.77
CA PRO A 71 12.44 -3.57 8.49
C PRO A 71 13.62 -3.06 7.66
N LYS A 72 13.51 -3.10 6.33
CA LYS A 72 14.55 -2.60 5.41
C LYS A 72 14.54 -1.07 5.28
N GLY A 73 13.48 -0.39 5.73
CA GLY A 73 13.38 1.07 5.64
C GLY A 73 13.29 1.61 4.21
N VAL A 74 12.86 0.79 3.24
CA VAL A 74 12.88 1.11 1.79
C VAL A 74 11.62 1.80 1.29
N VAL A 75 10.72 2.17 2.20
CA VAL A 75 9.42 2.78 1.89
C VAL A 75 9.49 4.28 2.13
N ASP A 76 9.53 5.05 1.05
CA ASP A 76 9.32 6.49 1.08
C ASP A 76 7.81 6.76 0.97
N PHE A 77 7.18 6.98 2.12
CA PHE A 77 5.76 7.29 2.24
C PHE A 77 5.56 8.80 2.41
N ASN A 78 4.72 9.36 1.55
CA ASN A 78 4.10 10.66 1.69
C ASN A 78 2.58 10.51 1.53
N TYR A 79 1.83 11.50 1.99
CA TYR A 79 0.40 11.57 1.67
C TYR A 79 0.21 11.95 0.19
N PRO A 80 -0.89 11.51 -0.44
CA PRO A 80 -1.31 12.05 -1.73
C PRO A 80 -1.42 13.57 -1.70
N ARG A 81 -1.28 14.21 -2.86
CA ARG A 81 -1.53 15.64 -2.98
C ARG A 81 -3.01 15.93 -2.69
N GLY A 82 -3.31 17.13 -2.20
CA GLY A 82 -4.68 17.53 -1.90
C GLY A 82 -5.61 17.34 -3.12
N GLY A 83 -6.75 16.69 -2.88
CA GLY A 83 -7.70 16.30 -3.93
C GLY A 83 -7.49 14.88 -4.49
N TYR A 84 -6.44 14.18 -4.09
CA TYR A 84 -6.17 12.78 -4.45
C TYR A 84 -6.18 11.88 -3.22
N GLY A 85 -6.18 10.56 -3.45
CA GLY A 85 -6.16 9.55 -2.41
C GLY A 85 -7.53 8.95 -2.11
N VAL A 86 -7.69 8.45 -0.89
CA VAL A 86 -8.95 7.82 -0.44
C VAL A 86 -9.96 8.87 0.01
N TYR A 87 -11.20 8.71 -0.41
CA TYR A 87 -12.34 9.54 0.00
C TYR A 87 -13.26 8.75 0.93
N TYR A 88 -13.20 9.10 2.21
CA TYR A 88 -14.11 8.57 3.23
C TYR A 88 -15.39 9.40 3.29
N LYS A 89 -16.52 8.75 3.02
CA LYS A 89 -17.83 9.42 3.04
C LYS A 89 -18.37 9.66 4.46
N TYR A 90 -18.03 8.80 5.41
CA TYR A 90 -18.62 8.79 6.76
C TYR A 90 -17.59 8.74 7.90
N GLY A 91 -16.30 8.91 7.60
CA GLY A 91 -15.20 8.64 8.52
C GLY A 91 -14.73 7.21 8.41
#